data_AF-A0A9X8CZ33-F1
#
_entry.id   AF-A0A9X8CZ33-F1
#
_cell.length_a   1.000
_cell.length_b   1.000
_cell.length_c   1.000
_cell.angle_alpha   90.00
_cell.angle_beta   90.00
_cell.angle_gamma   90.00
#
_symmetry.space_group_name_H-M   'P 1'
#
loop_
_entity.id
_entity.type
_entity.pdbx_description
1 polymer ?
#
loop_
_entity_poly.entity_id
_entity_poly.type
_entity_poly.pdbx_seq_one_letter_code
_entity_poly.pdbx_strand_id
1 'polypeptide(L)'
;MPTAVDLKDIRPFVATPCHSGAVGTECVRSLLGLVNLAWTHGFAMQTRFLDGDSLVTRARNRLAAEFLADTRWTHLFWIDADIGFEPEAALRLLGAGRDVVAGVYPHKSDGWPEGGLRAPLPAGATRADFEALHAAFPVNAHDAGARVDADGFLEVLDAPTGFMLIARRVLEQMAQALPELRYTPDRMDDPLVAARPHYRFFDVFAEPGNGRYLSEDYGFCRRWQSIGGRVHVDTRSQLSHQGLRTYRGDFARTLGLGA
;
A
#
# COMPACT_ATOMS: atom_id res chain seq x y z
N MET A 1 22.02 14.02 1.45
CA MET A 1 21.25 13.60 2.64
C MET A 1 19.83 14.09 2.42
N PRO A 2 18.81 13.22 2.30
CA PRO A 2 17.44 13.69 2.34
C PRO A 2 17.24 14.41 3.68
N THR A 3 16.78 15.66 3.65
CA THR A 3 16.40 16.40 4.84
C THR A 3 15.32 15.63 5.59
N ALA A 4 15.47 15.48 6.91
CA ALA A 4 14.47 14.84 7.76
C ALA A 4 13.10 15.49 7.49
N VAL A 5 12.10 14.65 7.18
CA VAL A 5 10.74 15.14 6.93
C VAL A 5 10.09 15.48 8.25
N ASP A 6 9.67 16.74 8.43
CA ASP A 6 8.85 17.11 9.58
C ASP A 6 7.43 16.60 9.36
N LEU A 7 6.99 15.68 10.22
CA LEU A 7 5.65 15.10 10.15
C LEU A 7 4.54 16.17 10.20
N LYS A 8 4.79 17.34 10.81
CA LYS A 8 3.81 18.45 10.88
C LYS A 8 3.44 19.02 9.52
N ASP A 9 4.34 18.89 8.54
CA ASP A 9 4.10 19.32 7.17
C ASP A 9 3.35 18.25 6.35
N ILE A 10 3.21 17.04 6.90
CA ILE A 10 2.49 15.95 6.28
C ILE A 10 1.03 15.96 6.73
N ARG A 11 0.15 15.90 5.74
CA ARG A 11 -1.30 15.79 5.88
C ARG A 11 -1.81 14.59 5.08
N PRO A 12 -1.82 13.37 5.65
CA PRO A 12 -2.24 12.19 4.90
C PRO A 12 -3.77 12.11 4.82
N PHE A 13 -4.26 11.84 3.62
CA PHE A 13 -5.62 11.39 3.37
C PHE A 13 -5.61 9.86 3.39
N VAL A 14 -5.99 9.28 4.53
CA VAL A 14 -6.08 7.83 4.70
C VAL A 14 -7.34 7.34 4.02
N ALA A 15 -7.16 6.56 2.96
CA ALA A 15 -8.22 6.07 2.09
C ALA A 15 -8.37 4.55 2.24
N THR A 16 -9.57 4.11 2.60
CA THR A 16 -9.89 2.71 2.88
C THR A 16 -11.10 2.28 2.04
N PRO A 17 -10.88 1.68 0.87
CA PRO A 17 -11.94 0.97 0.16
C PRO A 17 -12.43 -0.21 1.03
N CYS A 18 -13.73 -0.28 1.28
CA CYS A 18 -14.35 -1.32 2.10
C CYS A 18 -15.67 -1.76 1.46
N HIS A 19 -15.62 -2.63 0.45
CA HIS A 19 -16.75 -3.01 -0.42
C HIS A 19 -18.11 -3.14 0.30
N SER A 20 -18.19 -3.92 1.38
CA SER A 20 -19.41 -4.21 2.14
C SER A 20 -19.62 -3.32 3.38
N GLY A 21 -18.78 -2.30 3.56
CA GLY A 21 -18.70 -1.52 4.80
C GLY A 21 -18.02 -2.25 5.96
N ALA A 22 -17.61 -3.51 5.78
CA ALA A 22 -16.90 -4.27 6.79
C ALA A 22 -15.44 -3.78 6.93
N VAL A 23 -15.02 -3.54 8.16
CA VAL A 23 -13.64 -3.20 8.52
C VAL A 23 -13.16 -4.15 9.62
N GLY A 24 -11.99 -4.74 9.42
CA GLY A 24 -11.37 -5.67 10.35
C GLY A 24 -11.01 -5.00 11.67
N THR A 25 -11.18 -5.73 12.78
CA THR A 25 -10.87 -5.24 14.12
C THR A 25 -9.41 -4.84 14.29
N GLU A 26 -8.49 -5.54 13.61
CA GLU A 26 -7.07 -5.19 13.63
C GLU A 26 -6.81 -3.87 12.89
N CYS A 27 -7.43 -3.65 11.73
CA CYS A 27 -7.37 -2.38 11.00
C CYS A 27 -7.91 -1.22 11.85
N VAL A 28 -9.08 -1.39 12.48
CA VAL A 28 -9.67 -0.36 13.35
C VAL A 28 -8.73 -0.02 14.52
N ARG A 29 -8.18 -1.01 15.23
CA ARG A 29 -7.23 -0.79 16.34
C ARG A 29 -6.01 0.00 15.86
N SER A 30 -5.48 -0.37 14.70
CA SER A 30 -4.30 0.25 14.10
C SER A 30 -4.57 1.71 13.71
N LEU A 31 -5.72 1.99 13.10
CA LEU A 31 -6.16 3.35 12.74
C LEU A 31 -6.36 4.24 13.96
N LEU A 32 -6.97 3.73 15.03
CA LEU A 32 -7.12 4.48 16.29
C LEU A 32 -5.75 4.81 16.90
N GLY A 33 -4.81 3.87 16.86
CA GLY A 33 -3.43 4.12 17.26
C GLY A 33 -2.75 5.19 16.41
N LEU A 34 -2.93 5.16 15.09
CA LEU A 34 -2.41 6.18 14.18
C LEU A 34 -3.01 7.57 14.46
N VAL A 35 -4.31 7.66 14.77
CA VAL A 35 -4.94 8.93 15.17
C VAL A 35 -4.31 9.48 16.45
N ASN A 36 -4.03 8.63 17.44
CA ASN A 36 -3.33 9.04 18.67
C ASN A 36 -1.90 9.53 18.39
N LEU A 37 -1.17 8.85 17.50
CA LEU A 37 0.15 9.31 17.07
C LEU A 37 0.08 10.62 16.29
N ALA A 38 -0.93 10.81 15.44
CA ALA A 38 -1.16 12.07 14.73
C ALA A 38 -1.33 13.25 15.69
N TRP A 39 -2.14 13.05 16.74
CA TRP A 39 -2.29 14.04 17.82
C TRP A 39 -0.97 14.31 18.54
N THR A 40 -0.24 13.24 18.92
CA THR A 40 1.01 13.33 19.68
C THR A 40 2.14 14.02 18.91
N HIS A 41 2.25 13.73 17.61
CA HIS A 41 3.25 14.33 16.73
C HIS A 41 2.80 15.66 16.10
N GLY A 42 1.54 16.04 16.27
CA GLY A 42 1.00 17.32 15.85
C GLY A 42 0.76 17.46 14.34
N PHE A 43 0.42 16.36 13.65
CA PHE A 43 0.06 16.39 12.23
C PHE A 43 -1.44 16.14 12.03
N ALA A 44 -2.00 16.77 10.99
CA ALA A 44 -3.41 16.63 10.67
C ALA A 44 -3.62 15.48 9.69
N MET A 45 -4.64 14.65 9.88
CA MET A 45 -5.00 13.58 8.96
C MET A 45 -6.50 13.50 8.73
N GLN A 46 -6.91 12.87 7.63
CA GLN A 46 -8.29 12.45 7.39
C GLN A 46 -8.35 10.95 7.22
N THR A 47 -9.42 10.31 7.72
CA THR A 47 -9.79 8.94 7.38
C THR A 47 -11.03 8.94 6.51
N ARG A 48 -10.97 8.29 5.35
CA ARG A 48 -12.06 8.17 4.40
C ARG A 48 -12.29 6.69 4.05
N PHE A 49 -13.40 6.16 4.54
CA PHE A 49 -13.91 4.85 4.17
C PHE A 49 -14.83 4.97 2.96
N LEU A 50 -14.68 4.12 1.94
CA LEU A 50 -15.59 4.05 0.80
C LEU A 50 -16.16 2.65 0.66
N ASP A 51 -17.42 2.50 1.01
CA ASP A 51 -18.23 1.30 0.82
C ASP A 51 -19.18 1.40 -0.38
N GLY A 52 -19.81 0.28 -0.73
CA GLY A 52 -20.86 0.24 -1.75
C GLY A 52 -20.34 0.23 -3.20
N ASP A 53 -19.03 0.14 -3.41
CA ASP A 53 -18.43 0.00 -4.74
C ASP A 53 -17.88 -1.43 -4.93
N SER A 54 -18.43 -2.19 -5.89
CA SER A 54 -17.99 -3.55 -6.23
C SER A 54 -16.71 -3.63 -7.05
N LEU A 55 -16.24 -2.50 -7.57
CA LEU A 55 -15.08 -2.43 -8.44
C LEU A 55 -13.96 -1.68 -7.71
N VAL A 56 -13.01 -2.42 -7.14
CA VAL A 56 -11.90 -1.84 -6.35
C VAL A 56 -11.10 -0.80 -7.14
N THR A 57 -10.93 -0.99 -8.45
CA THR A 57 -10.25 -0.02 -9.32
C THR A 57 -10.98 1.32 -9.35
N ARG A 58 -12.30 1.30 -9.53
CA ARG A 58 -13.16 2.50 -9.49
C ARG A 58 -13.18 3.12 -8.10
N ALA A 59 -13.27 2.32 -7.04
CA ALA A 59 -13.22 2.81 -5.67
C ALA A 59 -11.91 3.57 -5.37
N ARG A 60 -10.76 3.00 -5.74
CA ARG A 60 -9.45 3.66 -5.60
C ARG A 60 -9.35 4.91 -6.49
N ASN A 61 -9.79 4.87 -7.74
CA ASN A 61 -9.78 6.03 -8.62
C ASN A 61 -10.70 7.17 -8.11
N ARG A 62 -11.86 6.84 -7.52
CA ARG A 62 -12.77 7.80 -6.86
C ARG A 62 -12.10 8.46 -5.65
N LEU A 63 -11.50 7.67 -4.76
CA LEU A 63 -10.79 8.17 -3.59
C LEU A 63 -9.58 9.02 -3.97
N ALA A 64 -8.86 8.66 -5.04
CA ALA A 64 -7.79 9.48 -5.59
C ALA A 64 -8.32 10.83 -6.13
N ALA A 65 -9.50 10.85 -6.77
CA ALA A 65 -10.15 12.09 -7.19
C ALA A 65 -10.60 12.95 -6.00
N GLU A 66 -11.18 12.37 -4.95
CA GLU A 66 -11.52 13.06 -3.70
C GLU A 66 -10.26 13.69 -3.05
N PHE A 67 -9.16 12.93 -2.97
CA PHE A 67 -7.88 13.42 -2.49
C PHE A 67 -7.34 14.59 -3.34
N LEU A 68 -7.37 14.46 -4.67
CA LEU A 68 -6.87 15.50 -5.57
C LEU A 68 -7.72 16.77 -5.55
N ALA A 69 -9.03 16.66 -5.29
CA ALA A 69 -9.96 17.78 -5.24
C ALA A 69 -9.68 18.78 -4.10
N ASP A 70 -9.06 18.31 -3.01
CA ASP A 70 -8.70 19.12 -1.84
C ASP A 70 -7.18 19.23 -1.69
N THR A 71 -6.63 20.40 -2.02
CA THR A 71 -5.18 20.65 -2.04
C THR A 71 -4.54 20.68 -0.66
N ARG A 72 -5.31 20.61 0.44
CA ARG A 72 -4.78 20.54 1.80
C ARG A 72 -4.07 19.22 2.08
N TRP A 73 -4.44 18.13 1.38
CA TRP A 73 -3.84 16.82 1.58
C TRP A 73 -2.53 16.71 0.82
N THR A 74 -1.50 16.17 1.45
CA THR A 74 -0.14 16.08 0.87
C THR A 74 0.19 14.68 0.37
N HIS A 75 -0.41 13.66 0.98
CA HIS A 75 -0.17 12.26 0.65
C HIS A 75 -1.50 11.50 0.66
N LEU A 76 -1.69 10.65 -0.33
CA LEU A 76 -2.75 9.64 -0.34
C LEU A 76 -2.20 8.39 0.33
N PHE A 77 -2.84 7.93 1.40
CA PHE A 77 -2.40 6.76 2.14
C PHE A 77 -3.46 5.67 2.05
N TRP A 78 -3.22 4.69 1.21
CA TRP A 78 -4.06 3.50 1.15
C TRP A 78 -3.85 2.64 2.39
N ILE A 79 -4.95 2.33 3.08
CA ILE A 79 -4.99 1.31 4.14
C ILE A 79 -6.24 0.47 3.88
N ASP A 80 -6.04 -0.77 3.41
CA ASP A 80 -7.16 -1.66 3.13
C ASP A 80 -7.86 -2.08 4.44
N ALA A 81 -9.17 -2.33 4.34
CA ALA A 81 -10.04 -2.52 5.49
C ALA A 81 -9.71 -3.77 6.34
N ASP A 82 -8.88 -4.66 5.82
CA ASP A 82 -8.44 -5.90 6.45
C ASP A 82 -6.94 -5.92 6.78
N ILE A 83 -6.26 -4.78 6.70
CA ILE A 83 -4.84 -4.67 7.05
C ILE A 83 -4.68 -4.15 8.47
N GLY A 84 -4.06 -4.96 9.33
CA GLY A 84 -3.62 -4.55 10.67
C GLY A 84 -2.13 -4.21 10.67
N PHE A 85 -1.75 -3.17 11.41
CA PHE A 85 -0.38 -2.64 11.45
C PHE A 85 -0.08 -2.01 12.81
N GLU A 86 1.20 -1.99 13.22
CA GLU A 86 1.61 -1.15 14.34
C GLU A 86 1.60 0.33 13.90
N PRO A 87 1.03 1.27 14.66
CA PRO A 87 0.92 2.68 14.26
C PRO A 87 2.23 3.34 13.82
N GLU A 88 3.36 2.93 14.40
CA GLU A 88 4.71 3.39 14.04
C GLU A 88 5.12 3.00 12.62
N ALA A 89 4.55 1.92 12.06
CA ALA A 89 4.74 1.55 10.65
C ALA A 89 4.23 2.64 9.72
N ALA A 90 3.09 3.26 10.05
CA ALA A 90 2.58 4.41 9.30
C ALA A 90 3.52 5.61 9.43
N LEU A 91 4.06 5.89 10.62
CA LEU A 91 5.05 6.96 10.81
C LEU A 91 6.34 6.72 10.00
N ARG A 92 6.81 5.47 9.90
CA ARG A 92 7.96 5.12 9.06
C ARG A 92 7.73 5.49 7.60
N LEU A 93 6.57 5.17 7.05
CA LEU A 93 6.23 5.53 5.67
C LEU A 93 6.11 7.04 5.49
N LEU A 94 5.41 7.73 6.40
CA LEU A 94 5.24 9.19 6.36
C LEU A 94 6.60 9.91 6.43
N GLY A 95 7.50 9.46 7.32
CA GLY A 95 8.84 10.01 7.48
C GLY A 95 9.86 9.57 6.42
N ALA A 96 9.50 8.69 5.48
CA ALA A 96 10.45 8.10 4.53
C ALA A 96 10.99 9.11 3.49
N GLY A 97 10.24 10.19 3.22
CA GLY A 97 10.60 11.17 2.19
C GLY A 97 10.61 10.60 0.77
N ARG A 98 9.84 9.53 0.51
CA ARG A 98 9.75 8.84 -0.78
C ARG A 98 8.43 9.13 -1.48
N ASP A 99 8.47 9.11 -2.81
CA ASP A 99 7.29 9.37 -3.66
C ASP A 99 6.21 8.31 -3.50
N VAL A 100 6.61 7.03 -3.56
CA VAL A 100 5.74 5.88 -3.35
C VAL A 100 6.46 4.90 -2.45
N VAL A 101 5.83 4.58 -1.32
CA VAL A 101 6.35 3.61 -0.36
C VAL A 101 5.20 2.77 0.23
N ALA A 102 5.39 1.47 0.34
CA ALA A 102 4.39 0.55 0.86
C ALA A 102 4.90 -0.31 2.03
N GLY A 103 4.01 -0.63 2.96
CA GLY A 103 4.20 -1.71 3.91
C GLY A 103 3.77 -3.04 3.29
N VAL A 104 4.43 -4.12 3.67
CA VAL A 104 4.23 -5.44 3.07
C VAL A 104 3.49 -6.34 4.05
N TYR A 105 2.47 -7.02 3.56
CA TYR A 105 1.61 -7.92 4.33
C TYR A 105 1.47 -9.26 3.61
N PRO A 106 1.29 -10.37 4.34
CA PRO A 106 1.24 -11.69 3.74
C PRO A 106 -0.03 -11.89 2.91
N HIS A 107 0.05 -12.74 1.89
CA HIS A 107 -1.15 -13.28 1.25
C HIS A 107 -2.03 -14.03 2.26
N LYS A 108 -3.34 -14.10 2.00
CA LYS A 108 -4.29 -14.90 2.79
C LYS A 108 -4.18 -16.40 2.46
N SER A 109 -2.96 -16.92 2.53
CA SER A 109 -2.62 -18.32 2.33
C SER A 109 -2.00 -18.87 3.61
N ASP A 110 -2.13 -20.17 3.85
CA ASP A 110 -1.41 -20.82 4.95
C ASP A 110 0.09 -20.94 4.69
N GLY A 111 0.54 -20.72 3.46
CA GLY A 111 1.95 -20.83 3.06
C GLY A 111 2.43 -22.27 2.94
N TRP A 112 1.53 -23.27 2.97
CA TRP A 112 1.95 -24.66 2.89
C TRP A 112 2.55 -24.96 1.51
N PRO A 113 3.83 -25.40 1.43
CA PRO A 113 4.46 -25.65 0.13
C PRO A 113 3.76 -26.81 -0.60
N GLU A 114 3.36 -26.60 -1.86
CA GLU A 114 2.70 -27.64 -2.68
C GLU A 114 3.54 -28.91 -2.81
N GLY A 115 4.86 -28.76 -2.94
CA GLY A 115 5.82 -29.87 -3.00
C GLY A 115 6.16 -30.50 -1.64
N GLY A 116 5.50 -30.08 -0.56
CA GLY A 116 5.83 -30.45 0.81
C GLY A 116 7.07 -29.71 1.34
N LEU A 117 7.30 -29.85 2.64
CA LEU A 117 8.48 -29.28 3.28
C LEU A 117 9.75 -30.00 2.79
N ARG A 118 10.74 -29.22 2.33
CA ARG A 118 12.04 -29.76 1.90
C ARG A 118 12.87 -30.33 3.06
N ALA A 119 12.58 -29.89 4.28
CA ALA A 119 13.18 -30.38 5.52
C ALA A 119 12.11 -30.36 6.63
N PRO A 120 12.16 -31.27 7.61
CA PRO A 120 11.24 -31.22 8.75
C PRO A 120 11.43 -29.91 9.53
N LEU A 121 10.34 -29.38 10.09
CA LEU A 121 10.44 -28.28 11.02
C LEU A 121 11.24 -28.71 12.26
N PRO A 122 12.04 -27.81 12.87
CA PRO A 122 12.75 -28.11 14.10
C PRO A 122 11.81 -28.64 15.20
N ALA A 123 12.31 -29.54 16.05
CA ALA A 123 11.53 -30.01 17.20
C ALA A 123 11.16 -28.82 18.10
N GLY A 124 9.87 -28.68 18.42
CA GLY A 124 9.35 -27.55 19.18
C GLY A 124 8.97 -26.32 18.33
N ALA A 125 9.13 -26.38 17.00
CA ALA A 125 8.65 -25.33 16.11
C ALA A 125 7.15 -25.08 16.30
N THR A 126 6.78 -23.80 16.36
CA THR A 126 5.41 -23.35 16.50
C THR A 126 4.81 -23.01 15.14
N ARG A 127 3.49 -22.79 15.12
CA ARG A 127 2.82 -22.21 13.95
C ARG A 127 3.42 -20.86 13.53
N ALA A 128 3.83 -20.04 14.49
CA ALA A 128 4.43 -18.74 14.21
C ALA A 128 5.79 -18.88 13.50
N ASP A 129 6.59 -19.88 13.89
CA ASP A 129 7.86 -20.18 13.22
C ASP A 129 7.64 -20.62 11.77
N PHE A 130 6.62 -21.43 11.53
CA PHE A 130 6.22 -21.84 10.19
C PHE A 130 5.76 -20.65 9.34
N GLU A 131 4.81 -19.86 9.85
CA GLU A 131 4.24 -18.72 9.12
C GLU A 131 5.31 -17.65 8.81
N ALA A 132 6.27 -17.43 9.71
CA ALA A 132 7.37 -16.50 9.47
C ALA A 132 8.31 -16.92 8.33
N LEU A 133 8.42 -18.22 8.03
CA LEU A 133 9.31 -18.75 6.99
C LEU A 133 8.59 -18.98 5.65
N HIS A 134 7.29 -19.26 5.70
CA HIS A 134 6.54 -19.75 4.55
C HIS A 134 5.44 -18.79 4.06
N ALA A 135 5.24 -17.65 4.73
CA ALA A 135 4.38 -16.60 4.20
C ALA A 135 4.88 -16.09 2.84
N ALA A 136 3.96 -15.99 1.88
CA ALA A 136 4.20 -15.35 0.60
C ALA A 136 3.71 -13.90 0.63
N PHE A 137 4.42 -13.02 -0.06
CA PHE A 137 4.15 -11.59 -0.06
C PHE A 137 3.96 -11.06 -1.50
N PRO A 138 2.99 -10.15 -1.74
CA PRO A 138 2.70 -9.58 -3.06
C PRO A 138 3.72 -8.50 -3.47
N VAL A 139 5.00 -8.86 -3.55
CA VAL A 139 6.08 -7.95 -3.92
C VAL A 139 6.96 -8.60 -4.97
N ASN A 140 7.24 -7.88 -6.06
CA ASN A 140 8.23 -8.30 -7.06
C ASN A 140 9.44 -7.37 -7.00
N ALA A 141 10.64 -7.90 -6.80
CA ALA A 141 11.88 -7.13 -6.84
C ALA A 141 12.34 -6.92 -8.29
N HIS A 142 13.13 -5.86 -8.55
CA HIS A 142 13.66 -5.56 -9.89
C HIS A 142 14.61 -6.65 -10.41
N ASP A 143 15.53 -7.16 -9.57
CA ASP A 143 16.51 -8.20 -9.88
C ASP A 143 17.19 -8.71 -8.59
N ALA A 144 17.96 -9.80 -8.68
CA ALA A 144 18.72 -10.42 -7.56
C ALA A 144 19.77 -9.52 -6.87
N GLY A 145 19.96 -8.29 -7.35
CA GLY A 145 20.90 -7.30 -6.80
C GLY A 145 20.26 -6.18 -5.98
N ALA A 146 18.93 -6.13 -5.86
CA ALA A 146 18.26 -5.11 -5.07
C ALA A 146 18.66 -5.25 -3.58
N ARG A 147 19.11 -4.15 -2.97
CA ARG A 147 19.57 -4.12 -1.58
C ARG A 147 18.68 -3.20 -0.77
N VAL A 148 18.45 -3.61 0.47
CA VAL A 148 17.83 -2.74 1.47
C VAL A 148 18.80 -1.63 1.81
N ASP A 149 18.33 -0.40 1.76
CA ASP A 149 19.13 0.76 2.12
C ASP A 149 19.27 0.94 3.65
N ALA A 150 20.05 1.94 4.06
CA ALA A 150 20.32 2.20 5.47
C ALA A 150 19.06 2.49 6.30
N ASP A 151 18.00 3.00 5.66
CA ASP A 151 16.73 3.36 6.30
C ASP A 151 15.74 2.19 6.36
N GLY A 152 16.11 1.05 5.76
CA GLY A 152 15.33 -0.18 5.79
C GLY A 152 14.31 -0.29 4.66
N PHE A 153 14.50 0.43 3.56
CA PHE A 153 13.62 0.37 2.40
C PHE A 153 14.27 -0.38 1.24
N LEU A 154 13.46 -1.10 0.48
CA LEU A 154 13.87 -1.82 -0.72
C LEU A 154 13.16 -1.21 -1.92
N GLU A 155 13.89 -0.82 -2.96
CA GLU A 155 13.30 -0.44 -4.25
C GLU A 155 12.79 -1.71 -4.96
N VAL A 156 11.53 -1.70 -5.41
CA VAL A 156 10.84 -2.87 -5.95
C VAL A 156 10.13 -2.55 -7.26
N LEU A 157 9.94 -3.60 -8.06
CA LEU A 157 9.21 -3.54 -9.30
C LEU A 157 7.72 -3.34 -9.06
N ASP A 158 7.14 -4.13 -8.16
CA ASP A 158 5.72 -4.11 -7.86
C ASP A 158 5.51 -4.16 -6.33
N ALA A 159 4.61 -3.32 -5.81
CA ALA A 159 4.24 -3.26 -4.39
C ALA A 159 2.71 -3.26 -4.22
N PRO A 160 2.19 -3.82 -3.11
CA PRO A 160 0.76 -3.92 -2.89
C PRO A 160 0.17 -2.61 -2.38
N THR A 161 -1.09 -2.31 -2.75
CA THR A 161 -1.74 -1.06 -2.35
C THR A 161 -2.40 -1.08 -0.98
N GLY A 162 -2.52 -2.23 -0.29
CA GLY A 162 -3.25 -2.29 0.99
C GLY A 162 -2.59 -1.58 2.16
N PHE A 163 -1.34 -1.14 2.03
CA PHE A 163 -0.69 -0.21 2.94
C PHE A 163 0.34 0.64 2.17
N MET A 164 -0.12 1.58 1.36
CA MET A 164 0.74 2.34 0.43
C MET A 164 0.54 3.84 0.59
N LEU A 165 1.64 4.55 0.83
CA LEU A 165 1.71 6.01 0.87
C LEU A 165 2.21 6.54 -0.48
N ILE A 166 1.47 7.50 -1.03
CA ILE A 166 1.75 8.14 -2.32
C ILE A 166 1.77 9.65 -2.10
N ALA A 167 2.90 10.31 -2.43
CA ALA A 167 2.99 11.77 -2.41
C ALA A 167 2.06 12.37 -3.48
N ARG A 168 1.39 13.48 -3.18
CA ARG A 168 0.47 14.18 -4.10
C ARG A 168 1.06 14.36 -5.51
N ARG A 169 2.33 14.80 -5.56
CA ARG A 169 3.05 15.06 -6.81
C ARG A 169 3.09 13.87 -7.76
N VAL A 170 3.04 12.64 -7.24
CA VAL A 170 3.02 11.41 -8.07
C VAL A 170 1.77 11.38 -8.94
N LEU A 171 0.59 11.57 -8.34
CA LEU A 171 -0.68 11.54 -9.08
C LEU A 171 -0.80 12.73 -10.04
N GLU A 172 -0.29 13.90 -9.65
CA GLU A 172 -0.27 15.09 -10.50
C GLU A 172 0.65 14.90 -11.72
N GLN A 173 1.84 14.36 -11.52
CA GLN A 173 2.78 14.05 -12.60
C GLN A 173 2.24 12.95 -13.51
N MET A 174 1.63 11.91 -12.96
CA MET A 174 0.97 10.87 -13.76
C MET A 174 -0.21 11.44 -14.56
N ALA A 175 -1.03 12.31 -13.98
CA ALA A 175 -2.12 12.98 -14.69
C ALA A 175 -1.63 13.83 -15.88
N GLN A 176 -0.46 14.47 -15.73
CA GLN A 176 0.15 15.28 -16.78
C GLN A 176 0.81 14.43 -17.87
N ALA A 177 1.55 13.39 -17.48
CA ALA A 177 2.31 12.56 -18.39
C ALA A 177 1.47 11.49 -19.11
N LEU A 178 0.34 11.08 -18.52
CA LEU A 178 -0.57 10.04 -19.01
C LEU A 178 -2.01 10.57 -19.15
N PRO A 179 -2.24 11.60 -20.00
CA PRO A 179 -3.56 12.22 -20.15
C PRO A 179 -4.65 11.25 -20.65
N GLU A 180 -4.28 10.17 -21.32
CA GLU A 180 -5.16 9.09 -21.78
C GLU A 180 -5.82 8.28 -20.65
N LEU A 181 -5.31 8.40 -19.41
CA LEU A 181 -5.94 7.82 -18.24
C LEU A 181 -7.20 8.57 -17.81
N ARG A 182 -7.41 9.79 -18.32
CA ARG A 182 -8.58 10.59 -17.95
C ARG A 182 -9.88 9.90 -18.35
N TYR A 183 -10.89 9.96 -17.48
CA TYR A 183 -12.24 9.48 -17.75
C TYR A 183 -13.29 10.40 -17.12
N THR A 184 -14.55 10.21 -17.53
CA THR A 184 -15.71 10.87 -16.93
C THR A 184 -16.43 9.83 -16.06
N PRO A 185 -16.63 10.07 -14.75
CA PRO A 185 -17.38 9.15 -13.90
C PRO A 185 -18.88 9.20 -14.19
N ASP A 186 -19.59 8.07 -14.05
CA ASP A 186 -21.04 8.02 -14.27
C ASP A 186 -21.83 8.78 -13.19
N ARG A 187 -21.59 8.45 -11.91
CA ARG A 187 -22.27 9.05 -10.77
C ARG A 187 -21.29 9.35 -9.64
N MET A 188 -21.29 10.61 -9.19
CA MET A 188 -20.54 11.08 -8.04
C MET A 188 -21.49 11.89 -7.16
N ASP A 189 -21.51 11.58 -5.85
CA ASP A 189 -22.45 12.22 -4.92
C ASP A 189 -22.01 13.65 -4.58
N ASP A 190 -20.70 13.92 -4.58
CA ASP A 190 -20.13 15.25 -4.36
C ASP A 190 -19.94 15.98 -5.71
N PRO A 191 -20.71 17.05 -5.99
CA PRO A 191 -20.60 17.81 -7.24
C PRO A 191 -19.22 18.48 -7.43
N LEU A 192 -18.54 18.86 -6.35
CA LEU A 192 -17.23 19.49 -6.41
C LEU A 192 -16.19 18.48 -6.90
N VAL A 193 -16.25 17.24 -6.41
CA VAL A 193 -15.37 16.16 -6.87
C VAL A 193 -15.74 15.78 -8.29
N ALA A 194 -17.04 15.64 -8.60
CA ALA A 194 -17.54 15.30 -9.95
C ALA A 194 -17.02 16.25 -11.04
N ALA A 195 -16.90 17.55 -10.73
CA ALA A 195 -16.40 18.57 -11.66
C ALA A 195 -14.88 18.52 -11.89
N ARG A 196 -14.12 17.77 -11.09
CA ARG A 196 -12.67 17.63 -11.24
C ARG A 196 -12.30 16.52 -12.22
N PRO A 197 -11.11 16.58 -12.85
CA PRO A 197 -10.62 15.49 -13.69
C PRO A 197 -10.47 14.19 -12.89
N HIS A 198 -10.98 13.09 -13.44
CA HIS A 198 -10.80 11.74 -12.90
C HIS A 198 -9.84 10.95 -13.77
N TYR A 199 -9.04 10.08 -13.17
CA TYR A 199 -7.99 9.32 -13.85
C TYR A 199 -8.01 7.85 -13.42
N ARG A 200 -7.72 6.98 -14.38
CA ARG A 200 -7.67 5.52 -14.24
C ARG A 200 -6.31 5.04 -13.71
N PHE A 201 -5.81 5.65 -12.64
CA PHE A 201 -4.48 5.34 -12.08
C PHE A 201 -4.37 3.88 -11.62
N PHE A 202 -5.47 3.35 -11.07
CA PHE A 202 -5.58 2.01 -10.51
C PHE A 202 -6.41 1.07 -11.41
N ASP A 203 -6.41 1.25 -12.73
CA ASP A 203 -7.01 0.26 -13.63
C ASP A 203 -6.04 -0.89 -13.92
N VAL A 204 -6.57 -2.11 -14.02
CA VAL A 204 -5.83 -3.27 -14.52
C VAL A 204 -5.48 -3.10 -15.99
N PHE A 205 -4.38 -3.70 -16.45
CA PHE A 205 -4.08 -3.80 -17.88
C PHE A 205 -3.15 -4.97 -18.18
N ALA A 206 -3.12 -5.40 -19.45
CA ALA A 206 -2.12 -6.33 -19.93
C ALA A 206 -0.83 -5.56 -20.24
N GLU A 207 0.26 -5.92 -19.57
CA GLU A 207 1.56 -5.28 -19.69
C GLU A 207 2.07 -5.35 -21.15
N PRO A 208 2.40 -4.20 -21.77
CA PRO A 208 2.93 -4.18 -23.12
C PRO A 208 4.21 -5.01 -23.25
N GLY A 209 4.30 -5.80 -24.33
CA GLY A 209 5.50 -6.58 -24.67
C GLY A 209 5.52 -8.02 -24.14
N ASN A 210 4.92 -8.30 -22.98
CA ASN A 210 4.84 -9.67 -22.43
C ASN A 210 3.41 -10.18 -22.20
N GLY A 211 2.40 -9.29 -22.22
CA GLY A 211 1.00 -9.65 -22.02
C GLY A 211 0.63 -10.06 -20.59
N ARG A 212 1.51 -9.85 -19.61
CA ARG A 212 1.24 -10.15 -18.19
C ARG A 212 0.04 -9.34 -17.72
N TYR A 213 -0.95 -9.99 -17.14
CA TYR A 213 -2.08 -9.30 -16.51
C TYR A 213 -1.61 -8.63 -15.21
N LEU A 214 -1.66 -7.30 -15.16
CA LEU A 214 -1.35 -6.53 -13.96
C LEU A 214 -2.64 -6.20 -13.22
N SER A 215 -2.68 -6.57 -11.94
CA SER A 215 -3.65 -6.09 -10.96
C SER A 215 -3.56 -4.56 -10.79
N GLU A 216 -4.49 -3.96 -10.05
CA GLU A 216 -4.61 -2.51 -9.93
C GLU A 216 -3.39 -1.86 -9.25
N ASP A 217 -2.80 -2.57 -8.31
CA ASP A 217 -1.61 -2.16 -7.57
C ASP A 217 -0.36 -2.19 -8.46
N TYR A 218 -0.14 -3.31 -9.16
CA TYR A 218 1.00 -3.48 -10.06
C TYR A 218 0.85 -2.59 -11.30
N GLY A 219 -0.39 -2.40 -11.77
CA GLY A 219 -0.70 -1.48 -12.85
C GLY A 219 -0.38 -0.03 -12.46
N PHE A 220 -0.70 0.39 -11.24
CA PHE A 220 -0.26 1.69 -10.71
C PHE A 220 1.27 1.81 -10.67
N CYS A 221 1.96 0.82 -10.10
CA CYS A 221 3.42 0.78 -10.03
C CYS A 221 4.06 0.92 -11.42
N ARG A 222 3.55 0.16 -12.40
CA ARG A 222 4.05 0.18 -13.78
C ARG A 222 3.84 1.53 -14.47
N ARG A 223 2.69 2.18 -14.28
CA ARG A 223 2.44 3.53 -14.81
C ARG A 223 3.35 4.59 -14.19
N TRP A 224 3.61 4.50 -12.89
CA TRP A 224 4.54 5.42 -12.23
C TRP A 224 5.97 5.22 -12.75
N GLN A 225 6.40 3.97 -12.90
CA GLN A 225 7.72 3.62 -13.44
C GLN A 225 7.88 3.99 -14.92
N SER A 226 6.81 3.92 -15.74
CA SER A 226 6.88 4.30 -17.15
C SER A 226 7.21 5.78 -17.37
N ILE A 227 7.05 6.62 -16.34
CA ILE A 227 7.43 8.04 -16.35
C ILE A 227 8.67 8.33 -15.49
N GLY A 228 9.45 7.30 -15.16
CA GLY A 228 10.71 7.40 -14.41
C GLY A 228 10.58 7.33 -12.89
N GLY A 229 9.38 7.05 -12.39
CA GLY A 229 9.08 6.90 -10.97
C GLY A 229 9.71 5.66 -10.33
N ARG A 230 9.91 5.70 -9.02
CA ARG A 230 10.41 4.59 -8.21
C ARG A 230 9.42 4.19 -7.13
N VAL A 231 9.35 2.90 -6.83
CA VAL A 231 8.47 2.31 -5.81
C VAL A 231 9.33 1.61 -4.77
N HIS A 232 9.00 1.81 -3.50
CA HIS A 232 9.74 1.21 -2.40
C HIS A 232 8.82 0.44 -1.47
N VAL A 233 9.38 -0.54 -0.77
CA VAL A 233 8.71 -1.22 0.35
C VAL A 233 9.50 -1.06 1.63
N ASP A 234 8.79 -0.94 2.73
CA ASP A 234 9.36 -1.04 4.07
C ASP A 234 9.63 -2.51 4.41
N THR A 235 10.88 -2.80 4.77
CA THR A 235 11.31 -4.16 5.13
C THR A 235 11.24 -4.42 6.64
N ARG A 236 11.04 -3.38 7.47
CA ARG A 236 11.11 -3.49 8.94
C ARG A 236 9.75 -3.61 9.62
N SER A 237 8.70 -3.07 8.99
CA SER A 237 7.35 -3.13 9.55
C SER A 237 6.72 -4.50 9.34
N GLN A 238 6.04 -5.00 10.36
CA GLN A 238 5.22 -6.21 10.28
C GLN A 238 3.76 -5.83 10.19
N LEU A 239 3.12 -6.24 9.11
CA LEU A 239 1.69 -6.05 8.90
C LEU A 239 0.98 -7.40 8.93
N SER A 240 -0.33 -7.35 9.13
CA SER A 240 -1.17 -8.53 9.13
C SER A 240 -2.37 -8.35 8.23
N HIS A 241 -2.86 -9.47 7.73
CA HIS A 241 -3.94 -9.51 6.76
C HIS A 241 -5.10 -10.31 7.33
N GLN A 242 -6.24 -9.68 7.55
CA GLN A 242 -7.41 -10.28 8.18
C GLN A 242 -8.30 -10.95 7.14
N GLY A 243 -8.57 -12.24 7.31
CA GLY A 243 -9.58 -12.98 6.54
C GLY A 243 -10.45 -13.81 7.49
N LEU A 244 -10.69 -15.07 7.16
CA LEU A 244 -11.30 -16.04 8.09
C LEU A 244 -10.47 -16.23 9.38
N ARG A 245 -9.17 -15.97 9.28
CA ARG A 245 -8.22 -15.84 10.38
C ARG A 245 -7.27 -14.68 10.07
N THR A 246 -6.46 -14.29 11.05
CA THR A 246 -5.38 -13.33 10.81
C THR A 246 -4.16 -14.05 10.24
N TYR A 247 -3.66 -13.55 9.12
CA TYR A 247 -2.41 -14.01 8.49
C TYR A 247 -1.28 -13.08 8.90
N ARG A 248 -0.15 -13.67 9.32
CA ARG A 248 1.05 -12.98 9.76
C ARG A 248 2.26 -13.54 9.02
N GLY A 249 3.32 -12.75 8.96
CA GLY A 249 4.57 -13.14 8.33
C GLY A 249 5.66 -12.12 8.62
N ASP A 250 6.90 -12.49 8.34
CA ASP A 250 8.07 -11.63 8.52
C ASP A 250 8.74 -11.42 7.15
N PHE A 251 8.46 -10.26 6.54
CA PHE A 251 8.98 -9.96 5.21
C PHE A 251 10.52 -9.87 5.19
N ALA A 252 11.13 -9.30 6.24
CA ALA A 252 12.60 -9.20 6.36
C ALA A 252 13.26 -10.59 6.31
N ARG A 253 12.69 -11.57 7.01
CA ARG A 253 13.19 -12.95 6.99
C ARG A 253 13.16 -13.57 5.60
N THR A 254 12.13 -13.31 4.80
CA THR A 254 12.06 -13.83 3.42
C THR A 254 13.16 -13.29 2.50
N LEU A 255 13.69 -12.10 2.83
CA LEU A 255 14.82 -11.49 2.12
C LEU A 255 16.18 -12.00 2.64
N GLY A 256 16.20 -12.89 3.63
CA GLY A 256 17.42 -13.34 4.30
C GLY A 256 18.04 -12.27 5.21
N LEU A 257 17.25 -11.27 5.64
CA LEU A 257 17.68 -10.16 6.50
C LEU A 257 17.36 -10.40 7.99
N GLY A 258 17.13 -11.65 8.37
CA GLY A 258 16.86 -12.03 9.75
C GLY A 258 18.07 -11.77 10.66
N ALA A 259 17.78 -11.22 11.85
CA ALA A 259 18.73 -10.79 12.89
C ALA A 259 19.81 -11.83 13.27
#